data_AF-A0A327HLK6-F1
#
_entry.id   AF-A0A327HLK6-F1
#
_cell.length_a   1.000
_cell.length_b   1.000
_cell.length_c   1.000
_cell.angle_alpha   90.00
_cell.angle_beta   90.00
_cell.angle_gamma   90.00
#
_symmetry.space_group_name_H-M   'P 1'
#
loop_
_entity.id
_entity.type
_entity.pdbx_description
1 polymer ?
#
loop_
_entity_poly.entity_id
_entity_poly.type
_entity_poly.pdbx_seq_one_letter_code
_entity_poly.pdbx_strand_id
1 'polypeptide(L)' 'IMAESVLNDRRRVIPASCYLTGEYGLDDIYIGVPCILGANGVEKIFDLELSDGELESLQGSANFYKGQLKDILNY' A
#
# COMPACT_ATOMS: atom_id res chain seq x y z
N ILE A 1 14.20 -9.58 4.06
CA ILE A 1 14.29 -8.72 2.85
C ILE A 1 13.88 -7.26 3.11
N MET A 2 12.78 -6.98 3.83
CA MET A 2 12.34 -5.60 4.10
C MET A 2 13.32 -4.86 5.01
N ALA A 3 13.58 -5.39 6.21
CA ALA A 3 14.54 -4.81 7.15
C ALA A 3 15.94 -4.63 6.53
N GLU A 4 16.43 -5.63 5.78
CA GLU A 4 17.69 -5.53 5.05
C GLU A 4 17.68 -4.40 4.00
N SER A 5 16.56 -4.18 3.31
CA SER A 5 16.46 -3.13 2.28
C SER A 5 16.48 -1.74 2.89
N VAL A 6 15.88 -1.58 4.08
CA VAL A 6 15.97 -0.34 4.87
C VAL A 6 17.39 -0.15 5.41
N LEU A 7 17.94 -1.17 6.09
CA LEU A 7 19.25 -1.08 6.74
C LEU A 7 20.40 -0.83 5.77
N ASN A 8 20.31 -1.35 4.53
CA ASN A 8 21.38 -1.25 3.53
C ASN A 8 21.04 -0.33 2.36
N ASP A 9 20.01 0.52 2.49
CA ASP A 9 19.49 1.42 1.44
C ASP A 9 19.40 0.76 0.04
N ARG A 10 18.84 -0.45 -0.01
CA ARG A 10 18.87 -1.27 -1.24
C ARG A 10 17.88 -0.80 -2.30
N ARG A 11 16.95 0.09 -1.93
CA ARG A 11 15.90 0.68 -2.78
C ARG A 11 15.22 -0.37 -3.65
N ARG A 12 14.79 -1.46 -3.02
CA ARG A 12 14.19 -2.59 -3.73
C ARG A 12 12.69 -2.38 -3.91
N VAL A 13 12.18 -2.85 -5.04
CA VAL A 13 10.73 -3.01 -5.24
C VAL A 13 10.27 -4.21 -4.42
N ILE A 14 9.42 -3.96 -3.43
CA ILE A 14 8.88 -4.97 -2.52
C ILE A 14 7.36 -4.79 -2.44
N PRO A 15 6.57 -5.86 -2.57
CA PRO A 15 5.14 -5.81 -2.24
C PRO A 15 4.99 -5.68 -0.72
N ALA A 16 4.44 -4.55 -0.26
CA ALA A 16 4.26 -4.27 1.16
C ALA A 16 2.97 -3.50 1.41
N SER A 17 2.44 -3.58 2.63
CA SER A 17 1.33 -2.73 3.04
C SER A 17 1.82 -1.30 3.19
N CYS A 18 1.35 -0.40 2.33
CA CYS A 18 1.77 1.00 2.28
C CYS A 18 0.56 1.92 2.50
N TYR A 19 0.82 3.08 3.10
CA TYR A 19 -0.18 4.12 3.28
C TYR A 19 -0.43 4.84 1.96
N LEU A 20 -1.67 4.78 1.48
CA LEU A 20 -2.11 5.43 0.24
C LEU A 20 -2.69 6.80 0.55
N THR A 21 -2.36 7.78 -0.30
CA THR A 21 -2.78 9.19 -0.19
C THR A 21 -3.40 9.73 -1.48
N GLY A 22 -3.99 8.84 -2.27
CA GLY A 22 -4.64 9.13 -3.55
C GLY A 22 -4.35 8.11 -4.65
N GLU A 23 -3.34 7.25 -4.50
CA GLU A 23 -3.01 6.24 -5.50
C GLU A 23 -4.14 5.20 -5.63
N TYR A 24 -4.41 4.75 -6.86
CA TYR A 24 -5.55 3.89 -7.18
C TYR A 24 -6.93 4.46 -6.79
N GLY A 25 -7.02 5.78 -6.57
CA GLY A 25 -8.23 6.45 -6.07
C GLY A 25 -8.52 6.15 -4.60
N LEU A 26 -7.53 5.67 -3.85
CA LEU A 26 -7.62 5.29 -2.45
C LEU A 26 -6.82 6.28 -1.59
N ASP A 27 -7.43 6.71 -0.49
CA ASP A 27 -6.83 7.65 0.47
C ASP A 27 -7.04 7.11 1.90
N ASP A 28 -6.17 7.48 2.83
CA ASP A 28 -6.28 7.14 4.26
C ASP A 28 -6.48 5.64 4.53
N ILE A 29 -5.60 4.81 3.94
CA ILE A 29 -5.59 3.36 4.17
C ILE A 29 -4.23 2.75 3.92
N TYR A 30 -3.90 1.72 4.72
CA TYR A 30 -2.80 0.80 4.44
C TYR A 30 -3.30 -0.42 3.64
N ILE A 31 -2.75 -0.65 2.45
CA ILE A 31 -3.02 -1.85 1.66
C ILE A 31 -1.77 -2.33 0.92
N GLY A 32 -1.76 -3.61 0.56
CA GLY A 32 -0.65 -4.24 -0.17
C GLY A 32 -0.49 -3.69 -1.57
N VAL A 33 0.61 -2.95 -1.81
CA VAL A 33 0.99 -2.40 -3.11
C VAL A 33 2.50 -2.55 -3.33
N PRO A 34 2.97 -2.60 -4.58
CA PRO A 34 4.41 -2.57 -4.86
C PRO A 34 4.99 -1.20 -4.52
N CYS A 35 6.01 -1.18 -3.65
CA CYS A 35 6.70 0.05 -3.27
C CYS A 35 8.22 -0.08 -3.36
N ILE A 36 8.90 1.05 -3.52
CA ILE A 36 10.35 1.16 -3.31
C ILE A 36 10.61 1.32 -1.82
N LEU A 37 11.32 0.35 -1.25
CA LEU A 37 11.75 0.38 0.14
C LEU A 37 13.26 0.68 0.22
N GLY A 38 13.60 1.82 0.80
CA GLY A 38 14.97 2.31 1.02
C GLY A 38 15.22 2.66 2.49
N ALA A 39 16.35 3.32 2.78
CA ALA A 39 16.70 3.72 4.14
C ALA A 39 15.69 4.70 4.78
N ASN A 40 14.93 5.43 3.96
CA ASN A 40 13.88 6.35 4.40
C ASN A 40 12.51 5.66 4.57
N GLY A 41 12.46 4.33 4.50
CA GLY A 41 11.20 3.57 4.49
C GLY A 41 10.60 3.51 3.08
N VAL A 42 9.29 3.73 2.98
CA VAL A 42 8.57 3.71 1.69
C VAL A 42 8.88 5.00 0.94
N GLU A 43 9.71 4.92 -0.10
CA GLU A 43 10.16 6.08 -0.87
C GLU A 43 9.23 6.40 -2.05
N LYS A 44 8.58 5.37 -2.60
CA LYS A 44 7.65 5.51 -3.72
C LYS A 44 6.69 4.33 -3.77
N ILE A 45 5.41 4.59 -3.99
CA ILE A 45 4.43 3.58 -4.38
C ILE A 45 4.39 3.53 -5.91
N PHE A 46 4.44 2.34 -6.49
CA PHE A 46 4.23 2.19 -7.93
C PHE A 46 2.75 2.26 -8.22
N ASP A 47 2.36 3.21 -9.07
CA ASP A 47 1.06 3.26 -9.69
C ASP A 47 1.13 2.41 -10.97
N LEU A 48 0.54 1.22 -10.90
CA LEU A 48 0.45 0.31 -12.03
C LEU A 48 -0.84 0.60 -12.79
N GLU A 49 -0.78 0.52 -14.11
CA GLU A 49 -2.00 0.51 -14.93
C GLU A 49 -2.73 -0.81 -14.69
N LEU A 50 -3.71 -0.79 -13.79
CA LEU A 50 -4.61 -1.91 -13.53
C LEU A 50 -5.75 -1.89 -14.53
N SER A 51 -6.24 -3.08 -14.91
CA SER A 51 -7.53 -3.18 -15.61
C SER A 51 -8.68 -2.76 -14.69
N ASP A 52 -9.82 -2.39 -15.28
CA ASP A 52 -10.99 -1.95 -14.52
C ASP A 52 -11.42 -2.96 -13.44
N GLY A 53 -11.37 -4.26 -13.73
CA GLY A 53 -11.71 -5.31 -12.78
C GLY A 53 -10.69 -5.50 -11.66
N GLU A 54 -9.41 -5.30 -11.93
CA GLU A 54 -8.35 -5.34 -10.91
C GLU A 54 -8.43 -4.12 -9.99
N LEU A 55 -8.71 -2.94 -10.55
CA LEU A 55 -8.91 -1.71 -9.79
C LEU A 55 -10.13 -1.83 -8.89
N GLU A 56 -11.26 -2.31 -9.42
CA GLU A 56 -12.48 -2.55 -8.62
C GLU A 56 -12.22 -3.55 -7.48
N SER A 57 -11.47 -4.63 -7.75
CA SER A 57 -11.10 -5.62 -6.74
C SER A 57 -10.21 -5.04 -5.64
N LEU A 58 -9.25 -4.19 -6.01
CA LEU A 58 -8.38 -3.50 -5.06
C LEU A 58 -9.18 -2.52 -4.19
N GLN A 59 -10.05 -1.72 -4.80
CA GLN A 59 -10.91 -0.77 -4.10
C GLN A 59 -11.92 -1.48 -3.18
N GLY A 60 -12.50 -2.59 -3.62
CA GLY A 60 -13.35 -3.45 -2.80
C GLY A 60 -12.61 -3.96 -1.56
N SER A 61 -11.38 -4.42 -1.72
CA SER A 61 -10.53 -4.86 -0.59
C SER A 61 -10.23 -3.72 0.38
N ALA A 62 -9.89 -2.53 -0.14
CA ALA A 62 -9.64 -1.35 0.68
C ALA A 62 -10.87 -0.95 1.50
N ASN A 63 -12.05 -0.92 0.88
CA ASN A 63 -13.30 -0.59 1.55
C ASN A 63 -13.65 -1.61 2.64
N PHE A 64 -13.41 -2.90 2.40
CA PHE A 64 -13.57 -3.94 3.41
C PHE A 64 -12.69 -3.68 4.64
N TYR A 65 -11.39 -3.40 4.43
CA TYR A 65 -10.47 -3.10 5.54
C TYR A 65 -10.87 -1.83 6.30
N LYS A 66 -11.31 -0.77 5.61
CA LYS A 66 -11.82 0.44 6.29
C LYS A 66 -13.02 0.13 7.18
N GLY A 67 -13.94 -0.71 6.71
CA GLY A 67 -15.08 -1.15 7.52
C GLY A 67 -14.65 -1.87 8.79
N GLN A 68 -13.76 -2.86 8.64
CA GLN A 68 -13.20 -3.61 9.78
C GLN A 68 -12.46 -2.71 10.78
N LEU A 69 -11.67 -1.75 10.28
CA LEU A 69 -10.93 -0.81 11.13
C LEU A 69 -11.85 0.11 11.92
N LYS A 70 -12.96 0.59 11.33
CA LYS A 70 -13.97 1.37 12.05
C LYS A 70 -14.60 0.57 13.19
N ASP A 71 -14.99 -0.67 12.91
CA ASP A 71 -15.62 -1.55 13.90
C ASP A 71 -14.66 -1.87 15.06
N ILE A 72 -13.38 -2.12 14.77
CA ILE A 72 -12.37 -2.47 15.79
C ILE A 72 -11.93 -1.25 16.61
N LEU A 73 -11.66 -0.13 15.95
CA LEU A 73 -11.12 1.08 16.59
C LEU A 73 -12.22 1.94 17.23
N ASN A 74 -13.49 1.56 17.05
CA ASN A 74 -14.65 2.25 17.58
C ASN A 74 -14.67 3.74 17.16
N TYR A 75 -14.22 3.99 15.92
CA TYR A 75 -14.08 5.30 15.29
C TYR A 75 -15.19 5.54 14.27
#